data_AF-A0A3B0XW65-F1
#
_entry.id   AF-A0A3B0XW65-F1
#
_cell.length_a   1.000
_cell.length_b   1.000
_cell.length_c   1.000
_cell.angle_alpha   90.00
_cell.angle_beta   90.00
_cell.angle_gamma   90.00
#
_symmetry.space_group_name_H-M   'P 1'
#
loop_
_entity.id
_entity.type
_entity.pdbx_description
1 polymer ?
#
loop_
_entity_poly.entity_id
_entity_poly.type
_entity_poly.pdbx_seq_one_letter_code
_entity_poly.pdbx_strand_id
1 'polypeptide(L)'
;MLKKQKKMMKLFSALASCLILSNTAQAANKLAIDDIDGDFSLMVLGSGGPAALSDRDGGSGRANSSYLIFVEGKPKILLDAGGGSYKNLAESGANIKDLDIILLTHLHLDHTGDLPSMIKTLYFQNSIYNITYQTFPPGRTLPFRVFGPATNGIPFPDAFGAAPSTTQYSSTSTYIDGQYDLNNGQERYLNVFARATSAGTLNYETTDIMPVWTSYNPQTILDEDGLVIKAVGVNHGPVPNLAYRIEYKGKSIVFSGDTSSRKVDLAGNPLENGGNMVSISEDADILIYDAGLGVDIPPSPEYEFFYKLHTTPSRIGEVAAAADVEILMLSHITLQSENEIPNMKALIENQGFTGDIEATQDLKVYNLLD
;
A
#
# COMPACT_ATOMS: atom_id res chain seq x y z
N MET A 1 -53.50 65.17 -17.04
CA MET A 1 -53.13 66.13 -15.97
C MET A 1 -53.78 65.71 -14.66
N LEU A 2 -52.95 65.67 -13.62
CA LEU A 2 -53.17 65.25 -12.24
C LEU A 2 -54.57 65.47 -11.64
N LYS A 3 -55.06 64.49 -10.87
CA LYS A 3 -55.30 64.64 -9.41
C LYS A 3 -55.82 63.37 -8.71
N LYS A 4 -55.18 63.09 -7.56
CA LYS A 4 -55.72 62.57 -6.27
C LYS A 4 -56.09 61.08 -6.17
N GLN A 5 -55.29 60.25 -5.48
CA GLN A 5 -55.14 60.08 -4.01
C GLN A 5 -56.17 59.15 -3.34
N LYS A 6 -55.61 58.10 -2.71
CA LYS A 6 -56.04 57.41 -1.47
C LYS A 6 -57.30 56.54 -1.53
N LYS A 7 -57.10 55.22 -1.58
CA LYS A 7 -57.59 54.22 -0.60
C LYS A 7 -57.26 52.80 -1.06
N MET A 8 -56.44 52.10 -0.28
CA MET A 8 -56.53 50.67 0.07
C MET A 8 -55.15 50.18 0.47
N MET A 9 -54.82 50.39 1.75
CA MET A 9 -53.73 49.69 2.40
C MET A 9 -54.19 49.39 3.82
N LYS A 10 -53.92 48.15 4.27
CA LYS A 10 -54.26 47.51 5.56
C LYS A 10 -55.53 46.64 5.55
N LEU A 11 -55.37 45.35 5.22
CA LEU A 11 -55.60 44.24 6.16
C LEU A 11 -55.26 42.91 5.47
N PHE A 12 -54.12 42.30 5.80
CA PHE A 12 -53.87 40.85 5.78
C PHE A 12 -52.61 40.68 6.66
N SER A 13 -52.79 40.67 7.99
CA SER A 13 -52.84 39.46 8.82
C SER A 13 -51.54 38.66 8.77
N ALA A 14 -50.86 38.68 9.92
CA ALA A 14 -49.58 38.05 10.19
C ALA A 14 -49.59 36.54 9.90
N LEU A 15 -48.66 36.11 9.06
CA LEU A 15 -48.02 34.80 9.17
C LEU A 15 -46.54 35.07 9.45
N ALA A 16 -46.21 35.17 10.74
CA ALA A 16 -44.83 35.03 11.18
C ALA A 16 -44.49 33.54 11.08
N SER A 17 -44.09 33.09 9.89
CA SER A 17 -43.44 31.81 9.74
C SER A 17 -42.09 31.91 10.43
N CYS A 18 -41.99 31.31 11.61
CA CYS A 18 -40.72 31.00 12.25
C CYS A 18 -39.84 30.25 11.24
N LEU A 19 -38.90 30.96 10.59
CA LEU A 19 -37.71 30.31 10.07
C LEU A 19 -36.92 29.86 11.30
N ILE A 20 -37.11 28.60 11.69
CA ILE A 20 -36.13 27.89 12.46
C ILE A 20 -34.94 27.75 11.51
N LEU A 21 -33.97 28.66 11.63
CA LEU A 21 -32.63 28.42 11.11
C LEU A 21 -32.08 27.25 11.92
N SER A 22 -32.33 26.02 11.46
CA SER A 22 -31.60 24.86 11.91
C SER A 22 -30.15 25.08 11.46
N ASN A 23 -29.34 25.65 12.35
CA ASN A 23 -27.88 25.53 12.31
C ASN A 23 -27.55 24.06 12.59
N THR A 24 -27.82 23.19 11.63
CA THR A 24 -27.07 21.96 11.51
C THR A 24 -25.72 22.39 10.96
N ALA A 25 -24.81 22.78 11.85
CA ALA A 25 -23.41 22.58 11.55
C ALA A 25 -23.31 21.06 11.28
N GLN A 26 -23.29 20.69 10.01
CA GLN A 26 -22.93 19.34 9.60
C GLN A 26 -21.56 19.14 10.23
N ALA A 27 -21.46 18.32 11.28
CA ALA A 27 -20.16 17.92 11.78
C ALA A 27 -19.39 17.41 10.56
N ALA A 28 -18.24 18.02 10.26
CA ALA A 28 -17.41 17.54 9.17
C ALA A 28 -17.21 16.04 9.38
N ASN A 29 -17.44 15.25 8.33
CA ASN A 29 -17.21 13.81 8.43
C ASN A 29 -15.73 13.61 8.82
N LYS A 30 -15.49 12.92 9.93
CA LYS A 30 -14.15 12.53 10.36
C LYS A 30 -13.51 11.69 9.25
N LEU A 31 -12.31 12.05 8.84
CA LEU A 31 -11.53 11.35 7.81
C LEU A 31 -10.42 10.53 8.47
N ALA A 32 -9.86 9.55 7.75
CA ALA A 32 -8.78 8.71 8.28
C ALA A 32 -7.53 9.52 8.66
N ILE A 33 -7.24 10.61 7.95
CA ILE A 33 -6.13 11.52 8.29
C ILE A 33 -6.30 12.16 9.67
N ASP A 34 -7.52 12.29 10.19
CA ASP A 34 -7.79 12.85 11.51
C ASP A 34 -7.42 11.87 12.65
N ASP A 35 -7.14 10.60 12.32
CA ASP A 35 -6.70 9.56 13.25
C ASP A 35 -5.18 9.36 13.29
N ILE A 36 -4.42 10.05 12.43
CA ILE A 36 -2.96 10.04 12.47
C ILE A 36 -2.49 10.79 13.71
N ASP A 37 -1.75 10.09 14.55
CA ASP A 37 -1.19 10.62 15.81
C ASP A 37 0.21 10.04 16.04
N GLY A 38 1.09 10.83 16.65
CA GLY A 38 2.49 10.48 16.88
C GLY A 38 3.40 10.61 15.65
N ASP A 39 4.62 10.09 15.81
CA ASP A 39 5.73 10.31 14.87
C ASP A 39 5.87 9.20 13.83
N PHE A 40 5.24 8.04 14.04
CA PHE A 40 5.28 6.91 13.12
C PHE A 40 3.92 6.21 13.05
N SER A 41 3.27 6.27 11.89
CA SER A 41 1.92 5.75 11.70
C SER A 41 1.75 5.08 10.35
N LEU A 42 0.81 4.15 10.27
CA LEU A 42 0.42 3.43 9.08
C LEU A 42 -1.05 3.72 8.78
N MET A 43 -1.36 4.04 7.53
CA MET A 43 -2.72 4.07 7.01
C MET A 43 -2.87 3.04 5.90
N VAL A 44 -3.90 2.21 5.99
CA VAL A 44 -4.22 1.22 4.96
C VAL A 44 -5.03 1.90 3.87
N LEU A 45 -4.46 2.06 2.67
CA LEU A 45 -5.20 2.53 1.51
C LEU A 45 -5.91 1.39 0.77
N GLY A 46 -5.40 0.17 0.88
CA GLY A 46 -6.03 -1.02 0.33
C GLY A 46 -5.39 -2.29 0.87
N SER A 47 -6.23 -3.30 1.12
CA SER A 47 -5.86 -4.53 1.82
C SER A 47 -6.27 -5.82 1.09
N GLY A 48 -6.83 -5.71 -0.12
CA GLY A 48 -7.31 -6.84 -0.91
C GLY A 48 -6.26 -7.40 -1.87
N GLY A 49 -6.49 -8.66 -2.28
CA GLY A 49 -5.77 -9.27 -3.42
C GLY A 49 -6.36 -8.86 -4.78
N PRO A 50 -6.07 -9.58 -5.87
CA PRO A 50 -6.26 -9.09 -7.25
C PRO A 50 -7.72 -9.02 -7.74
N ALA A 51 -8.65 -9.69 -7.05
CA ALA A 51 -10.03 -9.79 -7.51
C ALA A 51 -10.88 -8.63 -6.97
N ALA A 52 -11.54 -7.89 -7.87
CA ALA A 52 -12.54 -6.90 -7.50
C ALA A 52 -13.87 -7.60 -7.16
N LEU A 53 -14.14 -7.77 -5.86
CA LEU A 53 -15.27 -8.56 -5.38
C LEU A 53 -16.16 -7.73 -4.45
N SER A 54 -17.46 -7.73 -4.74
CA SER A 54 -18.47 -7.13 -3.88
C SER A 54 -18.96 -8.12 -2.81
N ASP A 55 -19.81 -7.64 -1.91
CA ASP A 55 -20.58 -8.46 -0.97
C ASP A 55 -21.37 -9.57 -1.67
N ARG A 56 -21.86 -9.31 -2.89
CA ARG A 56 -22.59 -10.29 -3.70
C ARG A 56 -21.71 -11.40 -4.25
N ASP A 57 -20.41 -11.15 -4.34
CA ASP A 57 -19.41 -12.09 -4.86
C ASP A 57 -18.62 -12.77 -3.73
N GLY A 58 -19.02 -12.53 -2.47
CA GLY A 58 -18.37 -13.09 -1.28
C GLY A 58 -17.14 -12.32 -0.79
N GLY A 59 -16.89 -11.12 -1.33
CA GLY A 59 -15.85 -10.20 -0.85
C GLY A 59 -16.42 -9.01 -0.07
N SER A 60 -15.57 -8.03 0.29
CA SER A 60 -16.00 -6.80 0.98
C SER A 60 -15.72 -5.49 0.22
N GLY A 61 -15.34 -5.56 -1.05
CA GLY A 61 -15.07 -4.38 -1.88
C GLY A 61 -13.75 -3.67 -1.56
N ARG A 62 -12.77 -4.40 -1.01
CA ARG A 62 -11.43 -3.89 -0.69
C ARG A 62 -10.73 -3.35 -1.94
N ALA A 63 -10.03 -2.25 -1.78
CA ALA A 63 -8.99 -1.85 -2.73
C ALA A 63 -7.83 -2.85 -2.67
N ASN A 64 -7.08 -2.98 -3.76
CA ASN A 64 -5.89 -3.82 -3.77
C ASN A 64 -4.76 -3.22 -2.91
N SER A 65 -3.72 -4.01 -2.63
CA SER A 65 -2.59 -3.68 -1.75
C SER A 65 -2.05 -2.25 -1.92
N SER A 66 -2.17 -1.41 -0.88
CA SER A 66 -1.51 -0.10 -0.81
C SER A 66 -1.54 0.46 0.61
N TYR A 67 -0.43 1.04 1.06
CA TYR A 67 -0.28 1.58 2.41
C TYR A 67 0.47 2.90 2.39
N LEU A 68 0.04 3.82 3.24
CA LEU A 68 0.68 5.12 3.40
C LEU A 68 1.29 5.20 4.79
N ILE A 69 2.61 5.31 4.86
CA ILE A 69 3.35 5.41 6.11
C ILE A 69 3.71 6.87 6.37
N PHE A 70 3.41 7.30 7.59
CA PHE A 70 3.62 8.65 8.07
C PHE A 70 4.85 8.68 8.97
N VAL A 71 5.71 9.67 8.73
CA VAL A 71 6.86 9.99 9.57
C VAL A 71 6.73 11.46 9.96
N GLU A 72 6.77 11.75 11.27
CA GLU A 72 6.52 13.09 11.82
C GLU A 72 5.17 13.67 11.35
N GLY A 73 4.12 12.84 11.38
CA GLY A 73 2.77 13.20 10.93
C GLY A 73 2.62 13.50 9.44
N LYS A 74 3.66 13.28 8.61
CA LYS A 74 3.63 13.54 7.16
C LYS A 74 3.65 12.23 6.38
N PRO A 75 2.83 12.06 5.34
CA PRO A 75 2.91 10.89 4.49
C PRO A 75 4.25 10.88 3.75
N LYS A 76 5.11 9.90 4.06
CA LYS A 76 6.48 9.82 3.55
C LYS A 76 6.73 8.65 2.62
N ILE A 77 6.09 7.52 2.89
CA ILE A 77 6.31 6.28 2.13
C ILE A 77 4.97 5.77 1.62
N LEU A 78 4.89 5.49 0.33
CA LEU A 78 3.80 4.74 -0.28
C LEU A 78 4.33 3.32 -0.53
N LEU A 79 3.78 2.33 0.15
CA LEU A 79 4.08 0.92 -0.06
C LEU A 79 2.98 0.32 -0.92
N ASP A 80 3.33 -0.11 -2.12
CA ASP A 80 2.43 -0.53 -3.19
C ASP A 80 1.35 0.52 -3.55
N ALA A 81 0.78 0.38 -4.73
CA ALA A 81 -0.23 1.28 -5.30
C ALA A 81 -1.25 0.49 -6.11
N GLY A 82 -1.87 -0.51 -5.50
CA GLY A 82 -2.91 -1.35 -6.09
C GLY A 82 -4.19 -0.61 -6.49
N GLY A 83 -5.01 -1.22 -7.35
CA GLY A 83 -6.24 -0.61 -7.85
C GLY A 83 -7.26 -0.30 -6.75
N GLY A 84 -7.90 0.87 -6.82
CA GLY A 84 -8.85 1.38 -5.83
C GLY A 84 -8.20 2.19 -4.71
N SER A 85 -6.88 2.06 -4.52
CA SER A 85 -6.14 2.84 -3.53
C SER A 85 -6.17 4.34 -3.82
N TYR A 86 -6.26 4.77 -5.09
CA TYR A 86 -6.38 6.18 -5.44
C TYR A 86 -7.69 6.79 -4.91
N LYS A 87 -8.80 6.04 -5.00
CA LYS A 87 -10.07 6.47 -4.42
C LYS A 87 -9.96 6.55 -2.90
N ASN A 88 -9.38 5.54 -2.27
CA ASN A 88 -9.22 5.51 -0.82
C ASN A 88 -8.26 6.61 -0.34
N LEU A 89 -7.24 7.00 -1.10
CA LEU A 89 -6.43 8.18 -0.81
C LEU A 89 -7.31 9.44 -0.73
N ALA A 90 -8.21 9.65 -1.69
CA ALA A 90 -9.11 10.81 -1.67
C ALA A 90 -10.08 10.76 -0.47
N GLU A 91 -10.63 9.59 -0.14
CA GLU A 91 -11.54 9.40 1.00
C GLU A 91 -10.83 9.51 2.35
N SER A 92 -9.55 9.18 2.41
CA SER A 92 -8.75 9.31 3.63
C SER A 92 -8.51 10.76 4.06
N GLY A 93 -8.60 11.72 3.12
CA GLY A 93 -8.22 13.11 3.35
C GLY A 93 -6.71 13.38 3.33
N ALA A 94 -5.87 12.35 3.18
CA ALA A 94 -4.42 12.51 3.20
C ALA A 94 -3.91 13.31 1.98
N ASN A 95 -2.90 14.15 2.24
CA ASN A 95 -2.22 14.93 1.23
C ASN A 95 -0.79 14.44 1.05
N ILE A 96 -0.54 13.73 -0.05
CA ILE A 96 0.75 13.12 -0.37
C ILE A 96 1.77 14.11 -0.94
N LYS A 97 1.58 15.44 -0.88
CA LYS A 97 2.57 16.43 -1.38
C LYS A 97 3.99 16.23 -0.85
N ASP A 98 4.11 15.63 0.34
CA ASP A 98 5.36 15.38 1.07
C ASP A 98 5.89 13.95 0.88
N LEU A 99 5.19 13.11 0.10
CA LEU A 99 5.59 11.75 -0.27
C LEU A 99 6.96 11.78 -0.92
N ASP A 100 7.83 10.88 -0.51
CA ASP A 100 9.22 10.85 -0.95
C ASP A 100 9.63 9.48 -1.52
N ILE A 101 9.21 8.41 -0.85
CA ILE A 101 9.63 7.05 -1.13
C ILE A 101 8.43 6.25 -1.61
N ILE A 102 8.63 5.47 -2.67
CA ILE A 102 7.68 4.47 -3.15
C ILE A 102 8.37 3.12 -3.04
N LEU A 103 7.80 2.20 -2.27
CA LEU A 103 8.26 0.83 -2.15
C LEU A 103 7.30 -0.06 -2.94
N LEU A 104 7.78 -0.73 -3.97
CA LEU A 104 7.03 -1.75 -4.70
C LEU A 104 7.52 -3.13 -4.26
N THR A 105 6.64 -3.97 -3.77
CA THR A 105 6.99 -5.35 -3.41
C THR A 105 7.30 -6.15 -4.66
N HIS A 106 6.39 -6.12 -5.62
CA HIS A 106 6.53 -6.71 -6.95
C HIS A 106 5.63 -6.01 -7.97
N LEU A 107 5.67 -6.49 -9.21
CA LEU A 107 5.09 -5.82 -10.37
C LEU A 107 3.75 -6.42 -10.85
N HIS A 108 2.97 -7.05 -9.97
CA HIS A 108 1.58 -7.37 -10.30
C HIS A 108 0.70 -6.12 -10.25
N LEU A 109 -0.41 -6.15 -10.99
CA LEU A 109 -1.27 -4.97 -11.17
C LEU A 109 -2.05 -4.62 -9.91
N ASP A 110 -2.35 -5.59 -9.06
CA ASP A 110 -2.95 -5.37 -7.75
C ASP A 110 -1.99 -4.74 -6.73
N HIS A 111 -0.72 -4.55 -7.09
CA HIS A 111 0.28 -3.81 -6.30
C HIS A 111 0.74 -2.52 -6.98
N THR A 112 0.37 -2.28 -8.25
CA THR A 112 0.92 -1.17 -9.05
C THR A 112 -0.10 -0.39 -9.87
N GLY A 113 -1.34 -0.88 -9.97
CA GLY A 113 -2.34 -0.42 -10.93
C GLY A 113 -2.71 1.06 -10.84
N ASP A 114 -2.72 1.63 -9.63
CA ASP A 114 -3.00 3.05 -9.39
C ASP A 114 -1.74 3.92 -9.28
N LEU A 115 -0.53 3.37 -9.48
CA LEU A 115 0.71 4.13 -9.40
C LEU A 115 0.70 5.39 -10.30
N PRO A 116 0.28 5.35 -11.58
CA PRO A 116 0.16 6.57 -12.40
C PRO A 116 -0.79 7.62 -11.79
N SER A 117 -1.91 7.16 -11.24
CA SER A 117 -2.92 8.01 -10.59
C SER A 117 -2.35 8.67 -9.33
N MET A 118 -1.57 7.94 -8.53
CA MET A 118 -0.87 8.47 -7.36
C MET A 118 0.15 9.55 -7.74
N ILE A 119 0.99 9.29 -8.74
CA ILE A 119 1.97 10.27 -9.26
C ILE A 119 1.27 11.53 -9.78
N LYS A 120 0.14 11.38 -10.49
CA LYS A 120 -0.64 12.53 -10.95
C LYS A 120 -1.25 13.31 -9.80
N THR A 121 -1.69 12.63 -8.75
CA THR A 121 -2.27 13.24 -7.55
C THR A 121 -1.24 14.05 -6.78
N LEU A 122 -0.05 13.49 -6.58
CA LEU A 122 1.10 14.17 -5.98
C LEU A 122 1.36 15.52 -6.66
N TYR A 123 1.37 15.55 -8.00
CA TYR A 123 1.52 16.77 -8.78
C TYR A 123 0.46 17.83 -8.44
N PHE A 124 -0.82 17.44 -8.45
CA PHE A 124 -1.91 18.39 -8.21
C PHE A 124 -1.91 18.91 -6.78
N GLN A 125 -1.69 18.04 -5.80
CA GLN A 125 -1.64 18.44 -4.40
C GLN A 125 -0.46 19.39 -4.12
N ASN A 126 0.71 19.15 -4.73
CA ASN A 126 1.85 20.07 -4.64
C ASN A 126 1.57 21.40 -5.37
N SER A 127 0.96 21.36 -6.56
CA SER A 127 0.57 22.56 -7.32
C SER A 127 -0.38 23.45 -6.54
N ILE A 128 -1.43 22.85 -5.97
CA ILE A 128 -2.42 23.55 -5.14
C ILE A 128 -1.71 24.17 -3.94
N TYR A 129 -0.86 23.41 -3.24
CA TYR A 129 -0.07 23.93 -2.12
C TYR A 129 0.76 25.15 -2.53
N ASN A 130 1.51 25.07 -3.64
CA ASN A 130 2.36 26.19 -4.08
C ASN A 130 1.56 27.44 -4.45
N ILE A 131 0.40 27.27 -5.10
CA ILE A 131 -0.50 28.39 -5.45
C ILE A 131 -1.10 29.01 -4.19
N THR A 132 -1.63 28.18 -3.27
CA THR A 132 -2.27 28.62 -2.04
C THR A 132 -1.31 29.38 -1.13
N TYR A 133 -0.07 28.90 -1.00
CA TYR A 133 0.91 29.46 -0.08
C TYR A 133 1.99 30.33 -0.75
N GLN A 134 1.90 30.55 -2.06
CA GLN A 134 2.83 31.40 -2.84
C GLN A 134 4.31 31.03 -2.65
N THR A 135 4.63 29.74 -2.60
CA THR A 135 6.00 29.26 -2.39
C THR A 135 6.83 29.35 -3.69
N PHE A 136 8.04 29.94 -3.60
CA PHE A 136 9.01 29.97 -4.69
C PHE A 136 10.46 29.78 -4.17
N PRO A 137 11.25 28.83 -4.73
CA PRO A 137 10.87 27.85 -5.75
C PRO A 137 9.74 26.91 -5.28
N PRO A 138 9.03 26.22 -6.19
CA PRO A 138 7.97 25.29 -5.82
C PRO A 138 8.43 24.27 -4.77
N GLY A 139 7.51 23.88 -3.89
CA GLY A 139 7.80 23.31 -2.58
C GLY A 139 8.52 21.95 -2.56
N ARG A 140 8.50 21.17 -3.65
CA ARG A 140 9.32 19.95 -3.77
C ARG A 140 10.36 20.14 -4.87
N THR A 141 11.60 19.75 -4.58
CA THR A 141 12.74 19.76 -5.52
C THR A 141 13.44 18.41 -5.61
N LEU A 142 13.16 17.47 -4.70
CA LEU A 142 13.76 16.14 -4.69
C LEU A 142 13.00 15.18 -5.63
N PRO A 143 13.71 14.31 -6.37
CA PRO A 143 13.07 13.20 -7.08
C PRO A 143 12.33 12.31 -6.09
N PHE A 144 11.22 11.69 -6.51
CA PHE A 144 10.70 10.58 -5.72
C PHE A 144 11.54 9.34 -5.97
N ARG A 145 11.79 8.57 -4.91
CA ARG A 145 12.68 7.41 -4.95
C ARG A 145 11.82 6.16 -4.96
N VAL A 146 11.92 5.38 -6.03
CA VAL A 146 11.19 4.13 -6.22
C VAL A 146 12.14 2.97 -5.97
N PHE A 147 11.83 2.16 -4.98
CA PHE A 147 12.54 0.93 -4.68
C PHE A 147 11.65 -0.25 -5.06
N GLY A 148 12.25 -1.29 -5.64
CA GLY A 148 11.52 -2.49 -6.00
C GLY A 148 12.44 -3.58 -6.54
N PRO A 149 11.87 -4.73 -6.95
CA PRO A 149 12.69 -5.85 -7.35
C PRO A 149 13.43 -5.61 -8.67
N ALA A 150 14.68 -6.04 -8.69
CA ALA A 150 15.39 -6.36 -9.93
C ALA A 150 14.71 -7.55 -10.63
N THR A 151 15.04 -7.77 -11.91
CA THR A 151 14.62 -9.01 -12.58
C THR A 151 15.27 -10.24 -11.91
N ASN A 152 14.54 -11.35 -11.83
CA ASN A 152 15.07 -12.64 -11.38
C ASN A 152 15.60 -13.51 -12.54
N GLY A 153 15.52 -13.02 -13.79
CA GLY A 153 16.01 -13.73 -14.97
C GLY A 153 15.17 -14.93 -15.42
N ILE A 154 14.00 -15.19 -14.81
CA ILE A 154 13.16 -16.35 -15.17
C ILE A 154 12.44 -16.07 -16.50
N PRO A 155 12.70 -16.85 -17.58
CA PRO A 155 12.04 -16.66 -18.86
C PRO A 155 10.58 -17.12 -18.83
N PHE A 156 9.80 -16.68 -19.82
CA PHE A 156 8.51 -17.32 -20.09
C PHE A 156 8.69 -18.80 -20.43
N PRO A 157 7.78 -19.68 -19.98
CA PRO A 157 7.76 -21.06 -20.46
C PRO A 157 7.59 -21.12 -21.99
N ASP A 158 8.26 -22.07 -22.64
CA ASP A 158 8.24 -22.23 -24.11
C ASP A 158 6.81 -22.28 -24.69
N ALA A 159 5.86 -22.81 -23.93
CA ALA A 159 4.44 -22.90 -24.30
C ALA A 159 3.79 -21.54 -24.62
N PHE A 160 4.34 -20.43 -24.12
CA PHE A 160 3.84 -19.08 -24.39
C PHE A 160 4.47 -18.43 -25.63
N GLY A 161 5.48 -19.04 -26.25
CA GLY A 161 6.06 -18.59 -27.53
C GLY A 161 6.85 -17.28 -27.46
N ALA A 162 7.31 -16.87 -26.27
CA ALA A 162 8.22 -15.73 -26.13
C ALA A 162 9.65 -16.09 -26.62
N ALA A 163 10.48 -15.08 -26.87
CA ALA A 163 11.89 -15.34 -27.19
C ALA A 163 12.59 -15.97 -25.96
N PRO A 164 13.60 -16.86 -26.13
CA PRO A 164 14.17 -17.64 -25.04
C PRO A 164 14.75 -16.83 -23.86
N SER A 165 15.17 -15.59 -24.09
CA SER A 165 15.72 -14.68 -23.07
C SER A 165 14.71 -13.67 -22.53
N THR A 166 13.45 -13.72 -22.98
CA THR A 166 12.40 -12.81 -22.51
C THR A 166 11.95 -13.26 -21.12
N THR A 167 12.30 -12.46 -20.10
CA THR A 167 11.89 -12.68 -18.72
C THR A 167 10.39 -12.43 -18.54
N GLN A 168 9.76 -13.13 -17.60
CA GLN A 168 8.34 -12.92 -17.27
C GLN A 168 8.08 -11.54 -16.68
N TYR A 169 9.05 -11.03 -15.92
CA TYR A 169 9.00 -9.72 -15.28
C TYR A 169 10.29 -8.93 -15.57
N SER A 170 10.13 -7.63 -15.80
CA SER A 170 11.23 -6.68 -15.89
C SER A 170 11.71 -6.29 -14.48
N SER A 171 12.80 -5.52 -14.39
CA SER A 171 13.14 -4.81 -13.16
C SER A 171 12.18 -3.64 -12.90
N THR A 172 12.17 -3.13 -11.68
CA THR A 172 11.46 -1.91 -11.30
C THR A 172 11.90 -0.70 -12.12
N SER A 173 13.21 -0.50 -12.32
CA SER A 173 13.73 0.58 -13.18
C SER A 173 13.14 0.53 -14.59
N THR A 174 13.17 -0.64 -15.23
CA THR A 174 12.61 -0.83 -16.58
C THR A 174 11.10 -0.57 -16.61
N TYR A 175 10.37 -1.00 -15.57
CA TYR A 175 8.93 -0.80 -15.45
C TYR A 175 8.57 0.70 -15.29
N ILE A 176 9.28 1.42 -14.44
CA ILE A 176 9.08 2.85 -14.20
C ILE A 176 9.50 3.68 -15.41
N ASP A 177 10.65 3.37 -16.03
CA ASP A 177 11.10 4.01 -17.28
C ASP A 177 10.09 3.78 -18.40
N GLY A 178 9.60 2.55 -18.54
CA GLY A 178 8.57 2.17 -19.49
C GLY A 178 7.25 2.95 -19.32
N GLN A 179 7.02 3.55 -18.15
CA GLN A 179 5.91 4.46 -17.92
C GLN A 179 6.28 5.92 -18.12
N TYR A 180 7.37 6.40 -17.51
CA TYR A 180 7.58 7.84 -17.29
C TYR A 180 8.80 8.43 -18.01
N ASP A 181 9.65 7.62 -18.64
CA ASP A 181 10.74 8.13 -19.46
C ASP A 181 10.21 9.06 -20.55
N LEU A 182 10.88 10.21 -20.74
CA LEU A 182 10.42 11.24 -21.68
C LEU A 182 10.44 10.72 -23.13
N ASN A 183 11.41 9.87 -23.46
CA ASN A 183 11.66 9.42 -24.82
C ASN A 183 10.94 8.11 -25.15
N ASN A 184 10.61 7.27 -24.17
CA ASN A 184 10.08 5.93 -24.40
C ASN A 184 8.86 5.55 -23.53
N GLY A 185 8.55 6.29 -22.47
CA GLY A 185 7.49 5.94 -21.51
C GLY A 185 6.06 6.05 -22.06
N GLN A 186 5.17 5.13 -21.70
CA GLN A 186 3.76 5.20 -22.16
C GLN A 186 3.04 6.45 -21.63
N GLU A 187 3.28 6.78 -20.37
CA GLU A 187 2.70 7.92 -19.66
C GLU A 187 3.67 9.11 -19.59
N ARG A 188 4.60 9.23 -20.56
CA ARG A 188 5.62 10.29 -20.66
C ARG A 188 5.08 11.71 -20.54
N TYR A 189 3.79 11.93 -20.84
CA TYR A 189 3.16 13.23 -20.68
C TYR A 189 3.20 13.69 -19.20
N LEU A 190 3.18 12.76 -18.23
CA LEU A 190 3.39 13.05 -16.81
C LEU A 190 4.75 13.70 -16.54
N ASN A 191 5.76 13.43 -17.37
CA ASN A 191 7.06 14.09 -17.32
C ASN A 191 6.95 15.62 -17.44
N VAL A 192 6.02 16.11 -18.27
CA VAL A 192 5.78 17.54 -18.54
C VAL A 192 5.00 18.21 -17.41
N PHE A 193 4.17 17.47 -16.67
CA PHE A 193 3.38 18.04 -15.58
C PHE A 193 4.21 18.32 -14.33
N ALA A 194 5.36 17.69 -14.14
CA ALA A 194 6.13 17.81 -12.91
C ALA A 194 6.87 19.15 -12.66
N ARG A 195 6.49 20.21 -13.38
CA ARG A 195 6.84 21.60 -13.04
C ARG A 195 6.55 21.97 -11.58
N ALA A 196 5.58 21.31 -10.93
CA ALA A 196 5.26 21.54 -9.52
C ALA A 196 6.02 20.66 -8.52
N THR A 197 6.67 19.58 -8.94
CA THR A 197 7.35 18.63 -8.04
C THR A 197 8.87 18.65 -8.12
N SER A 198 9.45 19.23 -9.18
CA SER A 198 10.90 19.39 -9.34
C SER A 198 11.26 20.47 -10.37
N ALA A 199 10.79 21.70 -10.17
CA ALA A 199 11.14 22.88 -10.98
C ALA A 199 11.01 22.76 -12.52
N GLY A 200 10.35 21.72 -13.05
CA GLY A 200 10.32 21.52 -14.50
C GLY A 200 10.03 20.12 -15.00
N THR A 201 10.40 19.08 -14.24
CA THR A 201 10.60 17.73 -14.77
C THR A 201 10.14 16.67 -13.79
N LEU A 202 9.55 15.57 -14.26
CA LEU A 202 9.16 14.45 -13.39
C LEU A 202 10.44 13.71 -13.11
N ASN A 203 11.04 14.06 -11.99
CA ASN A 203 12.29 13.48 -11.57
C ASN A 203 11.97 12.31 -10.64
N TYR A 204 12.49 11.15 -11.00
CA TYR A 204 12.40 9.94 -10.22
C TYR A 204 13.73 9.23 -10.26
N GLU A 205 14.02 8.52 -9.18
CA GLU A 205 15.18 7.65 -9.08
C GLU A 205 14.68 6.25 -8.78
N THR A 206 15.19 5.26 -9.50
CA THR A 206 14.84 3.85 -9.31
C THR A 206 16.01 3.09 -8.72
N THR A 207 15.72 2.24 -7.74
CA THR A 207 16.69 1.32 -7.15
C THR A 207 16.15 -0.10 -7.27
N ASP A 208 16.84 -0.90 -8.08
CA ASP A 208 16.54 -2.31 -8.26
C ASP A 208 17.23 -3.14 -7.18
N ILE A 209 16.45 -3.90 -6.41
CA ILE A 209 16.94 -4.74 -5.32
C ILE A 209 16.87 -6.20 -5.75
N MET A 210 17.96 -6.94 -5.60
CA MET A 210 18.02 -8.34 -6.05
C MET A 210 17.06 -9.22 -5.21
N PRO A 211 16.07 -9.89 -5.83
CA PRO A 211 15.02 -10.63 -5.11
C PRO A 211 15.48 -12.06 -4.71
N VAL A 212 16.63 -12.17 -4.04
CA VAL A 212 17.22 -13.47 -3.65
C VAL A 212 16.54 -14.01 -2.41
N TRP A 213 15.46 -14.77 -2.58
CA TRP A 213 14.63 -15.26 -1.47
C TRP A 213 15.24 -16.39 -0.65
N THR A 214 16.32 -17.01 -1.13
CA THR A 214 17.09 -17.99 -0.36
C THR A 214 18.12 -17.33 0.58
N SER A 215 18.33 -16.02 0.46
CA SER A 215 19.13 -15.23 1.40
C SER A 215 18.28 -14.77 2.57
N TYR A 216 18.85 -14.77 3.77
CA TYR A 216 18.16 -14.33 5.00
C TYR A 216 18.58 -12.94 5.47
N ASN A 217 19.66 -12.37 4.93
CA ASN A 217 20.21 -11.08 5.37
C ASN A 217 19.43 -9.92 4.73
N PRO A 218 18.58 -9.18 5.49
CA PRO A 218 17.91 -8.01 4.95
C PRO A 218 18.96 -6.94 4.62
N GLN A 219 18.93 -6.44 3.40
CA GLN A 219 19.82 -5.38 2.96
C GLN A 219 19.23 -4.04 3.40
N THR A 220 20.03 -3.18 4.04
CA THR A 220 19.66 -1.77 4.23
C THR A 220 19.71 -1.05 2.89
N ILE A 221 18.58 -0.52 2.45
CA ILE A 221 18.41 0.19 1.17
C ILE A 221 18.29 1.71 1.36
N LEU A 222 17.99 2.15 2.58
CA LEU A 222 17.94 3.55 2.98
C LEU A 222 18.25 3.66 4.48
N ASP A 223 19.04 4.66 4.85
CA ASP A 223 19.38 5.04 6.24
C ASP A 223 19.63 6.55 6.27
N GLU A 224 18.59 7.32 6.57
CA GLU A 224 18.58 8.77 6.50
C GLU A 224 17.68 9.37 7.59
N ASP A 225 18.17 10.37 8.32
CA ASP A 225 17.40 11.13 9.32
C ASP A 225 16.65 10.25 10.36
N GLY A 226 17.21 9.08 10.70
CA GLY A 226 16.63 8.11 11.63
C GLY A 226 15.58 7.17 11.03
N LEU A 227 15.23 7.35 9.74
CA LEU A 227 14.44 6.40 8.97
C LEU A 227 15.37 5.38 8.33
N VAL A 228 15.14 4.09 8.64
CA VAL A 228 15.89 2.98 8.04
C VAL A 228 14.92 2.09 7.29
N ILE A 229 15.24 1.75 6.05
CA ILE A 229 14.47 0.78 5.26
C ILE A 229 15.39 -0.38 4.89
N LYS A 230 14.94 -1.59 5.21
CA LYS A 230 15.59 -2.84 4.82
C LYS A 230 14.70 -3.62 3.88
N ALA A 231 15.30 -4.43 3.01
CA ALA A 231 14.58 -5.30 2.09
C ALA A 231 15.24 -6.68 1.99
N VAL A 232 14.42 -7.71 1.75
CA VAL A 232 14.90 -9.06 1.43
C VAL A 232 14.03 -9.66 0.33
N GLY A 233 14.62 -10.46 -0.56
CA GLY A 233 13.84 -11.23 -1.53
C GLY A 233 12.88 -12.18 -0.84
N VAL A 234 11.68 -12.38 -1.38
CA VAL A 234 10.71 -13.38 -0.91
C VAL A 234 10.22 -14.27 -2.05
N ASN A 235 9.77 -15.48 -1.71
CA ASN A 235 9.38 -16.47 -2.71
C ASN A 235 7.95 -16.23 -3.17
N HIS A 236 7.75 -15.84 -4.42
CA HIS A 236 6.43 -15.76 -5.04
C HIS A 236 6.44 -16.48 -6.41
N GLY A 237 7.05 -17.68 -6.42
CA GLY A 237 7.20 -18.48 -7.64
C GLY A 237 8.09 -17.78 -8.69
N PRO A 238 7.62 -17.60 -9.94
CA PRO A 238 8.40 -16.94 -10.99
C PRO A 238 8.46 -15.42 -10.82
N VAL A 239 7.73 -14.85 -9.87
CA VAL A 239 7.59 -13.41 -9.68
C VAL A 239 8.73 -12.91 -8.78
N PRO A 240 9.54 -11.94 -9.23
CA PRO A 240 10.52 -11.32 -8.35
C PRO A 240 9.78 -10.46 -7.32
N ASN A 241 10.01 -10.72 -6.03
CA ASN A 241 9.29 -10.07 -4.95
C ASN A 241 10.19 -9.77 -3.75
N LEU A 242 9.82 -8.76 -2.96
CA LEU A 242 10.53 -8.27 -1.79
C LEU A 242 9.59 -8.13 -0.59
N ALA A 243 10.12 -8.46 0.59
CA ALA A 243 9.61 -7.95 1.86
C ALA A 243 10.41 -6.71 2.26
N TYR A 244 9.76 -5.79 2.98
CA TYR A 244 10.35 -4.58 3.51
C TYR A 244 10.22 -4.50 5.02
N ARG A 245 11.23 -3.92 5.69
CA ARG A 245 11.16 -3.47 7.07
C ARG A 245 11.46 -1.99 7.11
N ILE A 246 10.54 -1.20 7.67
CA ILE A 246 10.68 0.24 7.86
C ILE A 246 10.83 0.50 9.36
N GLU A 247 11.93 1.12 9.76
CA GLU A 247 12.24 1.44 11.16
C GLU A 247 12.31 2.96 11.35
N TYR A 248 11.70 3.47 12.40
CA TYR A 248 11.78 4.88 12.78
C TYR A 248 11.64 5.03 14.30
N LYS A 249 12.53 5.80 14.93
CA LYS A 249 12.52 6.07 16.40
C LYS A 249 12.38 4.82 17.28
N GLY A 250 12.97 3.70 16.87
CA GLY A 250 12.93 2.44 17.62
C GLY A 250 11.67 1.60 17.41
N LYS A 251 10.73 2.06 16.56
CA LYS A 251 9.55 1.33 16.10
C LYS A 251 9.77 0.75 14.71
N SER A 252 9.00 -0.26 14.35
CA SER A 252 9.19 -1.02 13.12
C SER A 252 7.89 -1.56 12.52
N ILE A 253 7.77 -1.42 11.19
CA ILE A 253 6.70 -2.01 10.38
C ILE A 253 7.35 -2.92 9.35
N VAL A 254 6.92 -4.17 9.28
CA VAL A 254 7.36 -5.14 8.28
C VAL A 254 6.22 -5.45 7.34
N PHE A 255 6.49 -5.49 6.04
CA PHE A 255 5.56 -5.88 5.00
C PHE A 255 6.11 -7.07 4.23
N SER A 256 5.36 -8.16 4.17
CA SER A 256 5.85 -9.41 3.58
C SER A 256 5.96 -9.38 2.05
N GLY A 257 5.13 -8.57 1.39
CA GLY A 257 4.75 -8.82 0.00
C GLY A 257 4.00 -10.14 -0.16
N ASP A 258 3.55 -10.46 -1.37
CA ASP A 258 2.96 -11.77 -1.66
C ASP A 258 4.01 -12.85 -1.56
N THR A 259 3.85 -13.82 -0.66
CA THR A 259 4.94 -14.75 -0.39
C THR A 259 4.40 -16.11 -0.05
N SER A 260 5.02 -17.14 -0.61
CA SER A 260 4.99 -18.50 -0.09
C SER A 260 6.26 -18.69 0.73
N SER A 261 6.21 -18.25 1.98
CA SER A 261 7.28 -18.40 2.96
C SER A 261 7.58 -19.87 3.19
N ARG A 262 8.86 -20.23 3.20
CA ARG A 262 9.32 -21.63 3.29
C ARG A 262 10.32 -21.78 4.42
N LYS A 263 10.41 -23.01 4.95
CA LYS A 263 11.53 -23.45 5.80
C LYS A 263 12.66 -24.08 4.99
N VAL A 264 12.41 -24.42 3.72
CA VAL A 264 13.36 -25.10 2.83
C VAL A 264 13.35 -24.47 1.44
N ASP A 265 14.49 -24.51 0.77
CA ASP A 265 14.61 -24.11 -0.64
C ASP A 265 13.89 -25.11 -1.59
N LEU A 266 13.99 -24.88 -2.91
CA LEU A 266 13.37 -25.76 -3.90
C LEU A 266 14.03 -27.15 -4.00
N ALA A 267 15.26 -27.30 -3.51
CA ALA A 267 15.97 -28.58 -3.44
C ALA A 267 15.71 -29.33 -2.12
N GLY A 268 14.96 -28.72 -1.18
CA GLY A 268 14.66 -29.29 0.13
C GLY A 268 15.72 -29.02 1.20
N ASN A 269 16.69 -28.15 0.93
CA ASN A 269 17.68 -27.76 1.94
C ASN A 269 17.04 -26.78 2.94
N PRO A 270 17.25 -26.94 4.26
CA PRO A 270 16.78 -25.97 5.25
C PRO A 270 17.29 -24.56 4.97
N LEU A 271 16.41 -23.58 5.08
CA LEU A 271 16.76 -22.17 5.11
C LEU A 271 17.20 -21.81 6.54
N GLU A 272 18.23 -20.98 6.65
CA GLU A 272 18.73 -20.47 7.94
C GLU A 272 17.65 -19.68 8.69
N ASN A 273 17.70 -19.72 10.03
CA ASN A 273 16.75 -19.05 10.93
C ASN A 273 15.27 -19.31 10.64
N GLY A 274 14.96 -20.44 10.00
CA GLY A 274 13.59 -20.78 9.61
C GLY A 274 13.06 -19.99 8.42
N GLY A 275 13.89 -19.20 7.72
CA GLY A 275 13.53 -18.46 6.51
C GLY A 275 13.66 -16.94 6.64
N ASN A 276 13.79 -16.27 5.49
CA ASN A 276 13.91 -14.82 5.35
C ASN A 276 12.80 -14.02 6.06
N MET A 277 11.56 -14.52 6.06
CA MET A 277 10.44 -13.85 6.71
C MET A 277 10.56 -13.83 8.24
N VAL A 278 11.22 -14.83 8.85
CA VAL A 278 11.52 -14.77 10.30
C VAL A 278 12.57 -13.69 10.54
N SER A 279 13.66 -13.71 9.77
CA SER A 279 14.80 -12.80 9.98
C SER A 279 14.47 -11.33 9.76
N ILE A 280 13.65 -10.97 8.76
CA ILE A 280 13.25 -9.58 8.56
C ILE A 280 12.19 -9.11 9.58
N SER A 281 11.49 -10.05 10.21
CA SER A 281 10.38 -9.74 11.14
C SER A 281 10.79 -9.71 12.61
N GLU A 282 12.02 -10.07 12.94
CA GLU A 282 12.50 -10.16 14.33
C GLU A 282 12.18 -8.88 15.13
N ASP A 283 11.51 -9.06 16.26
CA ASP A 283 11.04 -8.02 17.19
C ASP A 283 10.26 -6.88 16.50
N ALA A 284 9.48 -7.18 15.46
CA ALA A 284 8.68 -6.16 14.77
C ALA A 284 7.45 -5.75 15.58
N ASP A 285 7.18 -4.45 15.71
CA ASP A 285 5.95 -3.96 16.33
C ASP A 285 4.72 -4.34 15.48
N ILE A 286 4.83 -4.20 14.16
CA ILE A 286 3.79 -4.61 13.22
C ILE A 286 4.39 -5.47 12.11
N LEU A 287 3.82 -6.65 11.90
CA LEU A 287 4.06 -7.50 10.73
C LEU A 287 2.79 -7.57 9.89
N ILE A 288 2.80 -6.93 8.72
CA ILE A 288 1.74 -7.02 7.71
C ILE A 288 2.08 -8.17 6.78
N TYR A 289 1.23 -9.20 6.78
CA TYR A 289 1.50 -10.47 6.12
C TYR A 289 0.45 -10.78 5.05
N ASP A 290 0.92 -11.26 3.90
CA ASP A 290 0.12 -11.93 2.87
C ASP A 290 -0.75 -13.04 3.47
N ALA A 291 -2.06 -12.81 3.43
CA ALA A 291 -3.11 -13.67 3.88
C ALA A 291 -3.94 -14.15 2.67
N GLY A 292 -3.32 -14.41 1.53
CA GLY A 292 -4.01 -14.89 0.33
C GLY A 292 -4.67 -16.26 0.49
N LEU A 293 -4.23 -17.09 1.45
CA LEU A 293 -4.79 -18.41 1.76
C LEU A 293 -5.57 -18.41 3.08
N GLY A 294 -6.82 -18.89 3.05
CA GLY A 294 -7.66 -19.03 4.25
C GLY A 294 -7.45 -20.30 5.07
N VAL A 295 -6.85 -21.33 4.49
CA VAL A 295 -6.66 -22.65 5.11
C VAL A 295 -5.30 -23.25 4.72
N ASP A 296 -4.84 -24.28 5.44
CA ASP A 296 -3.52 -24.89 5.18
C ASP A 296 -3.51 -25.90 4.03
N ILE A 297 -4.68 -26.40 3.62
CA ILE A 297 -4.79 -27.48 2.64
C ILE A 297 -5.60 -26.97 1.44
N PRO A 298 -5.11 -27.12 0.20
CA PRO A 298 -5.86 -26.76 -0.98
C PRO A 298 -7.25 -27.40 -0.98
N PRO A 299 -8.33 -26.63 -1.18
CA PRO A 299 -9.69 -27.16 -1.17
C PRO A 299 -9.97 -28.09 -2.36
N SER A 300 -9.21 -27.94 -3.45
CA SER A 300 -9.27 -28.81 -4.62
C SER A 300 -7.97 -28.71 -5.46
N PRO A 301 -7.72 -29.67 -6.38
CA PRO A 301 -6.50 -29.68 -7.19
C PRO A 301 -6.29 -28.42 -8.04
N GLU A 302 -7.36 -27.73 -8.43
CA GLU A 302 -7.26 -26.50 -9.23
C GLU A 302 -6.59 -25.34 -8.46
N TYR A 303 -6.60 -25.37 -7.13
CA TYR A 303 -5.98 -24.36 -6.27
C TYR A 303 -4.51 -24.65 -5.93
N GLU A 304 -3.97 -25.83 -6.29
CA GLU A 304 -2.60 -26.20 -5.92
C GLU A 304 -1.55 -25.20 -6.39
N PHE A 305 -1.75 -24.60 -7.56
CA PHE A 305 -0.82 -23.59 -8.07
C PHE A 305 -0.83 -22.33 -7.21
N PHE A 306 -2.01 -21.84 -6.85
CA PHE A 306 -2.17 -20.67 -5.97
C PHE A 306 -1.55 -20.91 -4.58
N TYR A 307 -1.73 -22.11 -4.03
CA TYR A 307 -1.11 -22.52 -2.75
C TYR A 307 0.42 -22.57 -2.78
N LYS A 308 1.04 -22.71 -3.94
CA LYS A 308 2.51 -22.65 -4.08
C LYS A 308 3.04 -21.21 -4.14
N LEU A 309 2.16 -20.23 -4.31
CA LEU A 309 2.51 -18.82 -4.45
C LEU A 309 2.28 -18.00 -3.17
N HIS A 310 1.45 -18.49 -2.25
CA HIS A 310 1.12 -17.80 -0.99
C HIS A 310 1.44 -18.65 0.25
N THR A 311 1.47 -18.01 1.42
CA THR A 311 1.83 -18.64 2.71
C THR A 311 0.58 -19.21 3.37
N THR A 312 0.68 -20.41 3.92
CA THR A 312 -0.45 -21.00 4.65
C THR A 312 -0.61 -20.38 6.04
N PRO A 313 -1.83 -20.34 6.62
CA PRO A 313 -2.06 -19.74 7.95
C PRO A 313 -1.15 -20.29 9.05
N SER A 314 -0.94 -21.61 9.12
CA SER A 314 0.00 -22.18 10.09
C SER A 314 1.41 -21.66 9.84
N ARG A 315 1.87 -21.56 8.59
CA ARG A 315 3.20 -21.02 8.32
C ARG A 315 3.33 -19.54 8.70
N ILE A 316 2.27 -18.73 8.54
CA ILE A 316 2.24 -17.35 9.04
C ILE A 316 2.44 -17.33 10.56
N GLY A 317 1.71 -18.16 11.31
CA GLY A 317 1.82 -18.23 12.77
C GLY A 317 3.18 -18.68 13.27
N GLU A 318 3.81 -19.65 12.60
CA GLU A 318 5.19 -20.04 12.91
C GLU A 318 6.18 -18.90 12.71
N VAL A 319 6.01 -18.09 11.66
CA VAL A 319 6.89 -16.93 11.41
C VAL A 319 6.68 -15.88 12.48
N ALA A 320 5.42 -15.49 12.73
CA ALA A 320 5.08 -14.48 13.71
C ALA A 320 5.55 -14.85 15.12
N ALA A 321 5.38 -16.12 15.52
CA ALA A 321 5.85 -16.61 16.82
C ALA A 321 7.38 -16.67 16.91
N ALA A 322 8.07 -17.14 15.86
CA ALA A 322 9.52 -17.24 15.87
C ALA A 322 10.22 -15.87 15.83
N ALA A 323 9.57 -14.87 15.23
CA ALA A 323 10.06 -13.51 15.12
C ALA A 323 9.64 -12.60 16.29
N ASP A 324 8.85 -13.11 17.25
CA ASP A 324 8.36 -12.36 18.42
C ASP A 324 7.69 -11.02 18.06
N VAL A 325 6.81 -11.03 17.04
CA VAL A 325 6.12 -9.80 16.60
C VAL A 325 5.00 -9.41 17.56
N GLU A 326 4.79 -8.11 17.76
CA GLU A 326 3.73 -7.63 18.68
C GLU A 326 2.33 -7.74 18.03
N ILE A 327 2.18 -7.21 16.82
CA ILE A 327 0.92 -7.24 16.07
C ILE A 327 1.12 -7.91 14.71
N LEU A 328 0.39 -8.99 14.45
CA LEU A 328 0.27 -9.62 13.14
C LEU A 328 -0.98 -9.10 12.41
N MET A 329 -0.76 -8.38 11.32
CA MET A 329 -1.81 -7.86 10.44
C MET A 329 -1.96 -8.73 9.20
N LEU A 330 -3.10 -9.42 9.08
CA LEU A 330 -3.50 -10.17 7.89
C LEU A 330 -3.95 -9.20 6.81
N SER A 331 -3.27 -9.23 5.66
CA SER A 331 -3.62 -8.42 4.49
C SER A 331 -3.46 -9.18 3.18
N HIS A 332 -3.59 -8.51 2.03
CA HIS A 332 -3.78 -9.21 0.75
C HIS A 332 -4.94 -10.21 0.83
N ILE A 333 -6.06 -9.76 1.39
CA ILE A 333 -7.22 -10.59 1.63
C ILE A 333 -7.90 -10.89 0.30
N THR A 334 -8.03 -12.17 -0.02
CA THR A 334 -8.64 -12.69 -1.25
C THR A 334 -9.99 -13.31 -0.95
N LEU A 335 -10.70 -13.75 -1.99
CA LEU A 335 -11.92 -14.56 -1.83
C LEU A 335 -11.68 -15.82 -0.99
N GLN A 336 -10.46 -16.38 -1.08
CA GLN A 336 -10.11 -17.63 -0.40
C GLN A 336 -9.87 -17.43 1.10
N SER A 337 -9.57 -16.22 1.54
CA SER A 337 -9.24 -15.92 2.94
C SER A 337 -10.25 -15.05 3.66
N GLU A 338 -10.98 -14.17 2.97
CA GLU A 338 -11.87 -13.20 3.60
C GLU A 338 -12.87 -13.82 4.57
N ASN A 339 -13.56 -14.87 4.15
CA ASN A 339 -14.54 -15.57 5.00
C ASN A 339 -13.90 -16.57 5.98
N GLU A 340 -12.61 -16.84 5.82
CA GLU A 340 -11.84 -17.79 6.63
C GLU A 340 -10.99 -17.11 7.70
N ILE A 341 -10.99 -15.77 7.80
CA ILE A 341 -10.22 -15.01 8.80
C ILE A 341 -10.35 -15.61 10.23
N PRO A 342 -11.55 -15.95 10.75
CA PRO A 342 -11.65 -16.57 12.08
C PRO A 342 -10.91 -17.90 12.20
N ASN A 343 -10.95 -18.73 11.15
CA ASN A 343 -10.23 -19.99 11.10
C ASN A 343 -8.72 -19.79 10.96
N MET A 344 -8.29 -18.81 10.14
CA MET A 344 -6.88 -18.43 10.02
C MET A 344 -6.29 -18.04 11.38
N LYS A 345 -7.00 -17.21 12.15
CA LYS A 345 -6.56 -16.81 13.49
C LYS A 345 -6.34 -18.01 14.40
N ALA A 346 -7.28 -18.96 14.42
CA ALA A 346 -7.14 -20.17 15.21
C ALA A 346 -5.94 -21.03 14.75
N LEU A 347 -5.70 -21.16 13.45
CA LEU A 347 -4.53 -21.89 12.92
C LEU A 347 -3.21 -21.24 13.31
N ILE A 348 -3.15 -19.90 13.27
CA ILE A 348 -2.00 -19.08 13.68
C ILE A 348 -1.72 -19.25 15.17
N GLU A 349 -2.73 -19.09 16.03
CA GLU A 349 -2.63 -19.24 17.49
C GLU A 349 -2.16 -20.65 17.87
N ASN A 350 -2.62 -21.68 17.13
CA ASN A 350 -2.20 -23.07 17.35
C ASN A 350 -0.70 -23.32 17.08
N GLN A 351 0.00 -22.40 16.40
CA GLN A 351 1.45 -22.46 16.23
C GLN A 351 2.23 -21.81 17.38
N GLY A 352 1.53 -21.30 18.40
CA GLY A 352 2.13 -20.66 19.56
C GLY A 352 2.34 -19.16 19.43
N PHE A 353 1.78 -18.51 18.41
CA PHE A 353 1.75 -17.05 18.36
C PHE A 353 0.77 -16.50 19.40
N THR A 354 1.23 -15.57 20.25
CA THR A 354 0.44 -14.99 21.34
C THR A 354 0.24 -13.49 21.23
N GLY A 355 0.82 -12.84 20.22
CA GLY A 355 0.59 -11.43 19.93
C GLY A 355 -0.79 -11.18 19.33
N ASP A 356 -1.10 -9.91 19.06
CA ASP A 356 -2.41 -9.53 18.54
C ASP A 356 -2.53 -9.89 17.05
N ILE A 357 -3.65 -10.51 16.65
CA ILE A 357 -3.94 -10.84 15.25
C ILE A 357 -5.10 -9.98 14.75
N GLU A 358 -4.82 -9.15 13.75
CA GLU A 358 -5.80 -8.26 13.14
C GLU A 358 -5.98 -8.55 11.65
N ALA A 359 -7.22 -8.51 11.17
CA ALA A 359 -7.46 -8.40 9.73
C ALA A 359 -7.48 -6.92 9.36
N THR A 360 -6.64 -6.55 8.40
CA THR A 360 -6.57 -5.16 7.92
C THR A 360 -7.91 -4.70 7.34
N GLN A 361 -8.15 -3.39 7.39
CA GLN A 361 -9.34 -2.75 6.84
C GLN A 361 -8.90 -1.47 6.16
N ASP A 362 -9.44 -1.22 4.97
CA ASP A 362 -9.18 0.01 4.23
C ASP A 362 -9.56 1.23 5.07
N LEU A 363 -8.77 2.30 4.96
CA LEU A 363 -8.86 3.56 5.69
C LEU A 363 -8.62 3.46 7.20
N LYS A 364 -8.24 2.30 7.74
CA LYS A 364 -7.83 2.17 9.14
C LYS A 364 -6.41 2.72 9.33
N VAL A 365 -6.20 3.38 10.47
CA VAL A 365 -4.92 3.94 10.91
C VAL A 365 -4.39 3.18 12.12
N TYR A 366 -3.07 2.98 12.15
CA TYR A 366 -2.32 2.41 13.26
C TYR A 366 -1.17 3.34 13.62
N ASN A 367 -1.15 3.81 14.86
CA ASN A 367 -0.11 4.71 15.37
C ASN A 367 0.84 3.92 16.27
N LEU A 368 2.14 3.93 15.96
CA LEU A 368 3.17 3.27 16.76
C LEU A 368 3.67 4.27 17.80
N LEU A 369 2.89 4.41 18.87
CA LEU A 369 3.19 5.32 19.98
C LEU A 369 4.24 4.72 20.93
N ASP A 370 4.97 5.60 21.63
CA ASP A 370 5.99 5.24 22.62
C ASP A 370 5.40 4.61 23.90
#